data_AF-A0A7X9BVE0-F1
#
_entry.id   AF-A0A7X9BVE0-F1
#
_cell.length_a   1.000
_cell.length_b   1.000
_cell.length_c   1.000
_cell.angle_alpha   90.00
_cell.angle_beta   90.00
_cell.angle_gamma   90.00
#
_symmetry.space_group_name_H-M   'P 1'
#
loop_
_entity.id
_entity.type
_entity.pdbx_description
1 polymer ?
#
loop_
_entity_poly.entity_id
_entity_poly.type
_entity_poly.pdbx_seq_one_letter_code
_entity_poly.pdbx_strand_id
1 'polypeptide(L)'
;MSRKSVFLLIFLVICMFLSSVSVYAQAYPEIVRIGLYFGSDAVSNVSFSANAGLEIGYYQDGKFVVLDTKEGGNQLIVRKDAYFIKSPDGILNEYNPAEGIPFLGETLGPYHIQIGEKVSDYVSARGMANTITKQGVIAYPAYDDGWAIWTGFYGDAVKADEDLTKLKTKLGMDKLSVVNPSDSRFIVYNSNFEPNFVFGSSQYKLTVRPTDANNPKILSVNGKRYRGEIELRRFSDSDMTVINIINIEEYLYGVVPKEIGPTSPLEALKAQAVAARTYAYRHIRSYAKWDFDMVNTVNSQVYGGYDAEHPNTNQAVNETKGKKVLYNGSPAQMFYFSSSGGKTEDVQNVWGSKIAYLVSVPDPYESGTSYNYNWSVKLTAEDIKMKLFLNDVEIGDIISMTAEEYSSAGRVNKLKITGTKGSITYYNEDIRRILGDNGAYLPSRMFTITSGSSGNSSGTVSVLSNDKKTSIGIFGAKVVTSSGIKTIPNNSSAIIIAGANNTNVVTGAVSDGTYVLTGKGWGHGVGMSQEGAKGFARNGYTYDQILMHYFSGTTVE
;
A
#
# COMPACT_ATOMS: atom_id res chain seq x y z
N MET A 1 -79.91 27.34 23.40
CA MET A 1 -80.23 26.04 22.76
C MET A 1 -79.05 25.63 21.89
N SER A 2 -78.63 24.36 22.06
CA SER A 2 -77.67 23.54 21.30
C SER A 2 -77.59 23.83 19.77
N ARG A 3 -76.52 23.57 19.01
CA ARG A 3 -75.75 22.32 18.87
C ARG A 3 -74.58 22.52 17.86
N LYS A 4 -73.38 22.01 18.21
CA LYS A 4 -72.38 21.25 17.39
C LYS A 4 -71.77 21.89 16.11
N SER A 5 -70.53 21.68 15.65
CA SER A 5 -69.28 21.05 16.11
C SER A 5 -68.24 21.19 14.97
N VAL A 6 -67.05 21.75 15.26
CA VAL A 6 -65.68 21.24 14.97
C VAL A 6 -65.33 20.68 13.57
N PHE A 7 -64.32 21.29 12.90
CA PHE A 7 -63.04 20.71 12.40
C PHE A 7 -62.32 21.78 11.52
N LEU A 8 -61.32 22.51 12.05
CA LEU A 8 -59.86 22.29 11.94
C LEU A 8 -59.25 22.73 10.58
N LEU A 9 -58.64 23.92 10.55
CA LEU A 9 -57.58 24.27 9.57
C LEU A 9 -56.56 25.19 10.26
N ILE A 10 -55.42 24.64 10.66
CA ILE A 10 -54.25 25.38 11.12
C ILE A 10 -53.30 25.49 9.92
N PHE A 11 -53.15 26.70 9.36
CA PHE A 11 -52.10 27.00 8.40
C PHE A 11 -51.01 27.81 9.12
N LEU A 12 -49.89 27.14 9.39
CA LEU A 12 -48.70 27.71 10.02
C LEU A 12 -47.83 28.36 8.95
N VAL A 13 -47.48 29.63 9.17
CA VAL A 13 -46.50 30.42 8.44
C VAL A 13 -45.14 29.72 8.49
N ILE A 14 -44.57 29.35 7.33
CA ILE A 14 -43.19 28.87 7.21
C ILE A 14 -42.37 29.97 6.52
N CYS A 15 -41.46 30.55 7.29
CA CYS A 15 -40.44 31.49 6.86
C CYS A 15 -39.56 30.89 5.75
N MET A 16 -39.37 31.66 4.67
CA MET A 16 -38.29 31.47 3.70
C MET A 16 -36.94 31.69 4.40
N PHE A 17 -36.23 30.62 4.73
CA PHE A 17 -34.78 30.62 4.83
C PHE A 17 -34.23 30.05 3.52
N LEU A 18 -33.84 30.94 2.60
CA LEU A 18 -32.95 30.58 1.50
C LEU A 18 -31.58 30.32 2.11
N SER A 19 -31.27 29.05 2.37
CA SER A 19 -29.91 28.60 2.64
C SER A 19 -29.08 28.83 1.39
N SER A 20 -28.25 29.87 1.41
CA SER A 20 -27.10 30.00 0.53
C SER A 20 -26.19 28.79 0.77
N VAL A 21 -26.27 27.79 -0.11
CA VAL A 21 -25.28 26.72 -0.19
C VAL A 21 -24.00 27.36 -0.71
N SER A 22 -23.12 27.77 0.19
CA SER A 22 -21.75 28.11 -0.16
C SER A 22 -21.10 26.84 -0.71
N VAL A 23 -21.00 26.73 -2.03
CA VAL A 23 -20.18 25.72 -2.69
C VAL A 23 -18.74 26.08 -2.37
N TYR A 24 -18.22 25.57 -1.26
CA TYR A 24 -16.78 25.56 -1.03
C TYR A 24 -16.18 24.68 -2.13
N ALA A 25 -15.40 25.27 -3.03
CA ALA A 25 -14.56 24.49 -3.92
C ALA A 25 -13.67 23.60 -3.05
N GLN A 26 -13.80 22.28 -3.19
CA GLN A 26 -12.98 21.34 -2.44
C GLN A 26 -11.50 21.56 -2.83
N ALA A 27 -10.71 22.08 -1.90
CA ALA A 27 -9.29 22.26 -2.10
C ALA A 27 -8.59 20.89 -2.05
N TYR A 28 -7.89 20.54 -3.13
CA TYR A 28 -7.08 19.33 -3.20
C TYR A 28 -5.65 19.66 -2.75
N PRO A 29 -5.11 18.98 -1.74
CA PRO A 29 -3.78 19.32 -1.23
C PRO A 29 -2.71 18.91 -2.24
N GLU A 30 -1.71 19.76 -2.39
CA GLU A 30 -0.54 19.46 -3.22
C GLU A 30 0.43 18.50 -2.52
N ILE A 31 0.34 18.39 -1.20
CA ILE A 31 1.22 17.55 -0.37
C ILE A 31 0.43 16.37 0.17
N VAL A 32 1.03 15.18 0.07
CA VAL A 32 0.54 13.93 0.67
C VAL A 32 1.59 13.39 1.65
N ARG A 33 1.12 12.61 2.63
CA ARG A 33 1.93 12.08 3.73
C ARG A 33 1.89 10.56 3.66
N ILE A 34 3.03 9.93 3.39
CA ILE A 34 3.13 8.48 3.16
C ILE A 34 3.86 7.81 4.33
N GLY A 35 3.19 6.91 5.05
CA GLY A 35 3.81 6.08 6.07
C GLY A 35 4.80 5.09 5.45
N LEU A 36 6.07 5.17 5.83
CA LEU A 36 7.13 4.28 5.35
C LEU A 36 7.44 3.14 6.34
N TYR A 37 7.48 3.47 7.64
CA TYR A 37 7.72 2.55 8.75
C TYR A 37 6.79 2.96 9.90
N PHE A 38 5.91 2.06 10.35
CA PHE A 38 4.85 2.36 11.33
C PHE A 38 4.22 1.06 11.86
N GLY A 39 3.50 1.13 12.98
CA GLY A 39 2.80 -0.02 13.56
C GLY A 39 3.76 -1.16 13.88
N SER A 40 3.47 -2.37 13.38
CA SER A 40 4.35 -3.53 13.51
C SER A 40 5.67 -3.41 12.76
N ASP A 41 5.75 -2.51 11.76
CA ASP A 41 6.93 -2.30 10.92
C ASP A 41 7.73 -1.06 11.36
N ALA A 42 7.41 -0.51 12.53
CA ALA A 42 8.13 0.61 13.12
C ALA A 42 9.60 0.24 13.41
N VAL A 43 10.48 1.24 13.33
CA VAL A 43 11.93 1.04 13.46
C VAL A 43 12.49 1.74 14.68
N SER A 44 13.49 1.15 15.34
CA SER A 44 14.14 1.79 16.49
C SER A 44 15.12 2.90 16.08
N ASN A 45 15.60 2.85 14.84
CA ASN A 45 16.47 3.85 14.24
C ASN A 45 16.26 3.95 12.72
N VAL A 46 16.68 5.07 12.15
CA VAL A 46 16.64 5.36 10.73
C VAL A 46 17.90 6.12 10.32
N SER A 47 18.42 5.77 9.15
CA SER A 47 19.57 6.44 8.53
C SER A 47 19.13 7.26 7.33
N PHE A 48 19.76 8.43 7.18
CA PHE A 48 19.55 9.34 6.08
C PHE A 48 20.87 9.71 5.41
N SER A 49 20.84 9.91 4.10
CA SER A 49 21.94 10.54 3.35
C SER A 49 21.40 11.28 2.12
N ALA A 50 22.16 12.25 1.59
CA ALA A 50 21.87 12.90 0.32
C ALA A 50 23.17 13.31 -0.38
N ASN A 51 23.11 13.49 -1.69
CA ASN A 51 24.30 13.74 -2.51
C ASN A 51 24.95 15.10 -2.20
N ALA A 52 24.13 16.15 -2.04
CA ALA A 52 24.60 17.52 -1.79
C ALA A 52 24.30 18.01 -0.36
N GLY A 53 23.98 17.08 0.54
CA GLY A 53 23.81 17.35 1.98
C GLY A 53 22.37 17.30 2.46
N LEU A 54 22.21 17.28 3.78
CA LEU A 54 20.94 17.18 4.50
C LEU A 54 20.83 18.30 5.54
N GLU A 55 19.60 18.72 5.81
CA GLU A 55 19.24 19.52 6.97
C GLU A 55 18.28 18.72 7.86
N ILE A 56 18.49 18.78 9.17
CA ILE A 56 17.55 18.28 10.17
C ILE A 56 17.09 19.44 11.05
N GLY A 57 15.79 19.48 11.31
CA GLY A 57 15.15 20.62 11.97
C GLY A 57 13.68 20.39 12.22
N TYR A 58 12.93 21.47 12.37
CA TYR A 58 11.48 21.44 12.51
C TYR A 58 10.86 22.70 11.92
N TYR A 59 9.56 22.66 11.62
CA TYR A 59 8.83 23.84 11.17
C TYR A 59 8.25 24.60 12.36
N GLN A 60 8.44 25.92 12.35
CA GLN A 60 7.84 26.88 13.27
C GLN A 60 7.32 28.07 12.44
N ASP A 61 6.04 28.39 12.57
CA ASP A 61 5.37 29.48 11.84
C ASP A 61 5.60 29.42 10.31
N GLY A 62 5.60 28.20 9.75
CA GLY A 62 5.82 27.93 8.33
C GLY A 62 7.28 28.04 7.87
N LYS A 63 8.22 28.36 8.77
CA LYS A 63 9.66 28.43 8.48
C LYS A 63 10.37 27.20 9.04
N PHE A 64 11.32 26.67 8.28
CA PHE A 64 12.14 25.57 8.73
C PHE A 64 13.30 26.09 9.58
N VAL A 65 13.31 25.70 10.86
CA VAL A 65 14.39 25.98 11.80
C VAL A 65 15.40 24.84 11.70
N VAL A 66 16.57 25.13 11.11
CA VAL A 66 17.67 24.15 10.97
C VAL A 66 18.37 23.98 12.31
N LEU A 67 18.52 22.73 12.75
CA LEU A 67 19.29 22.34 13.95
C LEU A 67 20.67 21.80 13.59
N ASP A 68 20.78 21.07 12.50
CA ASP A 68 22.06 20.56 12.02
C ASP A 68 22.04 20.42 10.50
N THR A 69 23.23 20.49 9.91
CA THR A 69 23.45 20.34 8.47
C THR A 69 24.55 19.32 8.25
N LYS A 70 24.28 18.30 7.44
CA LYS A 70 25.28 17.32 7.02
C LYS A 70 25.74 17.62 5.61
N GLU A 71 27.05 17.60 5.41
CA GLU A 71 27.66 17.68 4.09
C GLU A 71 27.24 16.49 3.21
N GLY A 72 27.33 16.67 1.90
CA GLY A 72 26.99 15.63 0.92
C GLY A 72 27.75 14.32 1.14
N GLY A 73 27.04 13.20 0.99
CA GLY A 73 27.59 11.85 1.18
C GLY A 73 27.68 11.39 2.64
N ASN A 74 27.59 12.29 3.62
CA ASN A 74 27.60 11.94 5.03
C ASN A 74 26.24 11.39 5.49
N GLN A 75 26.28 10.45 6.42
CA GLN A 75 25.07 9.89 7.04
C GLN A 75 24.62 10.71 8.24
N LEU A 76 23.30 10.78 8.40
CA LEU A 76 22.61 11.25 9.59
C LEU A 76 21.81 10.07 10.16
N ILE A 77 21.96 9.79 11.45
CA ILE A 77 21.24 8.69 12.11
C ILE A 77 20.35 9.28 13.19
N VAL A 78 19.08 8.85 13.20
CA VAL A 78 18.12 9.19 14.25
C VAL A 78 17.63 7.90 14.89
N ARG A 79 17.69 7.83 16.22
CA ARG A 79 17.18 6.72 17.03
C ARG A 79 16.07 7.24 17.95
N LYS A 80 15.08 6.42 18.26
CA LYS A 80 14.16 6.75 19.35
C LYS A 80 14.87 6.69 20.70
N ASP A 81 14.48 7.57 21.61
CA ASP A 81 14.96 7.54 22.98
C ASP A 81 14.14 6.53 23.79
N ALA A 82 14.69 5.33 23.96
CA ALA A 82 14.03 4.18 24.58
C ALA A 82 15.06 3.31 25.31
N TYR A 83 14.63 2.16 25.82
CA TYR A 83 15.50 1.22 26.53
C TYR A 83 16.23 0.31 25.54
N PHE A 84 17.55 0.27 25.66
CA PHE A 84 18.41 -0.59 24.87
C PHE A 84 19.46 -1.25 25.73
N ILE A 85 19.92 -2.41 25.29
CA ILE A 85 21.03 -3.11 25.91
C ILE A 85 22.11 -3.36 24.86
N LYS A 86 23.35 -3.02 25.22
CA LYS A 86 24.52 -3.23 24.40
C LYS A 86 25.26 -4.48 24.87
N SER A 87 25.38 -5.48 24.00
CA SER A 87 26.14 -6.69 24.28
C SER A 87 27.65 -6.39 24.38
N PRO A 88 28.45 -7.29 24.97
CA PRO A 88 29.92 -7.19 24.95
C PRO A 88 30.51 -7.07 23.54
N ASP A 89 29.86 -7.68 22.54
CA ASP A 89 30.22 -7.59 21.12
C ASP A 89 29.79 -6.26 20.47
N GLY A 90 29.18 -5.36 21.24
CA GLY A 90 28.78 -4.03 20.80
C GLY A 90 27.42 -3.94 20.10
N ILE A 91 26.66 -5.03 20.06
CA ILE A 91 25.34 -5.07 19.41
C ILE A 91 24.32 -4.41 20.33
N LEU A 92 23.56 -3.45 19.78
CA LEU A 92 22.54 -2.72 20.50
C LEU A 92 21.15 -3.28 20.19
N ASN A 93 20.47 -3.80 21.21
CA ASN A 93 19.12 -4.34 21.09
C ASN A 93 18.15 -3.53 21.94
N GLU A 94 16.98 -3.21 21.39
CA GLU A 94 15.89 -2.66 22.18
C GLU A 94 15.30 -3.75 23.09
N TYR A 95 14.86 -3.37 24.29
CA TYR A 95 14.20 -4.29 25.21
C TYR A 95 13.12 -3.59 26.04
N ASN A 96 12.18 -4.36 26.56
CA ASN A 96 11.17 -3.87 27.51
C ASN A 96 11.65 -4.13 28.96
N PRO A 97 11.93 -3.10 29.77
CA PRO A 97 12.36 -3.30 31.15
C PRO A 97 11.35 -4.05 32.02
N ALA A 98 10.05 -4.02 31.68
CA ALA A 98 9.02 -4.76 32.39
C ALA A 98 9.13 -6.29 32.20
N GLU A 99 9.80 -6.73 31.14
CA GLU A 99 10.07 -8.14 30.85
C GLU A 99 11.44 -8.59 31.42
N GLY A 100 12.17 -7.68 32.05
CA GLY A 100 13.52 -7.92 32.57
C GLY A 100 14.63 -7.64 31.56
N ILE A 101 15.87 -7.81 32.00
CA ILE A 101 17.06 -7.60 31.16
C ILE A 101 17.32 -8.90 30.39
N PRO A 102 17.32 -8.89 29.04
CA PRO A 102 17.29 -10.12 28.26
C PRO A 102 18.63 -10.88 28.24
N PHE A 103 19.76 -10.18 28.42
CA PHE A 103 21.10 -10.77 28.48
C PHE A 103 22.06 -9.85 29.25
N LEU A 104 23.29 -10.31 29.49
CA LEU A 104 24.32 -9.48 30.14
C LEU A 104 24.84 -8.40 29.18
N GLY A 105 24.80 -7.14 29.59
CA GLY A 105 25.26 -6.02 28.78
C GLY A 105 25.12 -4.67 29.46
N GLU A 106 25.61 -3.62 28.80
CA GLU A 106 25.43 -2.23 29.23
C GLU A 106 24.00 -1.77 28.90
N THR A 107 23.23 -1.39 29.92
CA THR A 107 21.89 -0.85 29.75
C THR A 107 21.94 0.64 29.43
N LEU A 108 21.38 1.02 28.30
CA LEU A 108 21.10 2.41 27.91
C LEU A 108 19.60 2.66 28.05
N GLY A 109 19.22 3.86 28.50
CA GLY A 109 17.82 4.19 28.63
C GLY A 109 17.50 5.67 28.49
N PRO A 110 16.20 6.01 28.53
CA PRO A 110 15.68 7.35 28.32
C PRO A 110 15.71 8.19 29.61
N TYR A 111 16.53 7.84 30.60
CA TYR A 111 16.83 8.75 31.69
C TYR A 111 18.05 9.58 31.32
N HIS A 112 17.96 10.89 31.54
CA HIS A 112 19.07 11.82 31.33
C HIS A 112 19.27 12.68 32.58
N ILE A 113 20.31 13.49 32.59
CA ILE A 113 20.51 14.54 33.60
C ILE A 113 20.58 15.88 32.88
N GLN A 114 19.71 16.81 33.27
CA GLN A 114 19.80 18.20 32.85
C GLN A 114 20.88 18.92 33.68
N ILE A 115 21.72 19.70 33.00
CA ILE A 115 22.78 20.51 33.58
C ILE A 115 22.41 21.98 33.45
N GLY A 116 22.15 22.64 34.58
CA GLY A 116 21.78 24.04 34.65
C GLY A 116 20.32 24.31 34.29
N GLU A 117 20.06 25.56 33.93
CA GLU A 117 18.74 26.03 33.48
C GLU A 117 18.53 25.83 31.98
N LYS A 118 17.26 25.92 31.57
CA LYS A 118 16.92 26.09 30.16
C LYS A 118 17.53 27.39 29.60
N VAL A 119 17.88 27.36 28.33
CA VAL A 119 18.48 28.46 27.58
C VAL A 119 17.54 28.89 26.44
N SER A 120 17.80 30.06 25.86
CA SER A 120 16.93 30.69 24.86
C SER A 120 16.85 29.93 23.54
N ASP A 121 17.95 29.30 23.13
CA ASP A 121 18.10 28.77 21.78
C ASP A 121 19.13 27.64 21.70
N TYR A 122 19.08 26.93 20.57
CA TYR A 122 19.96 25.82 20.25
C TYR A 122 21.45 26.21 20.22
N VAL A 123 21.79 27.41 19.74
CA VAL A 123 23.18 27.87 19.62
C VAL A 123 23.80 28.03 21.01
N SER A 124 23.05 28.62 21.94
CA SER A 124 23.43 28.76 23.35
C SER A 124 23.59 27.39 24.01
N ALA A 125 22.63 26.47 23.80
CA ALA A 125 22.71 25.11 24.32
C ALA A 125 23.95 24.37 23.80
N ARG A 126 24.23 24.50 22.49
CA ARG A 126 25.40 23.89 21.82
C ARG A 126 26.72 24.44 22.38
N GLY A 127 26.82 25.75 22.57
CA GLY A 127 28.01 26.38 23.14
C GLY A 127 28.30 25.92 24.58
N MET A 128 27.27 25.81 25.41
CA MET A 128 27.39 25.30 26.78
C MET A 128 27.72 23.80 26.81
N ALA A 129 27.05 22.99 25.99
CA ALA A 129 27.35 21.56 25.85
C ALA A 129 28.81 21.31 25.43
N ASN A 130 29.34 22.08 24.48
CA ASN A 130 30.75 22.00 24.07
C ASN A 130 31.70 22.38 25.21
N THR A 131 31.33 23.33 26.07
CA THR A 131 32.14 23.75 27.22
C THR A 131 32.21 22.66 28.29
N ILE A 132 31.08 22.00 28.57
CA ILE A 132 31.01 20.87 29.50
C ILE A 132 31.76 19.66 28.93
N THR A 133 31.64 19.41 27.62
CA THR A 133 32.38 18.34 26.93
C THR A 133 33.90 18.50 27.06
N LYS A 134 34.42 19.73 27.02
CA LYS A 134 35.85 20.03 27.26
C LYS A 134 36.31 19.71 28.69
N GLN A 135 35.39 19.57 29.65
CA GLN A 135 35.67 19.13 31.03
C GLN A 135 35.58 17.59 31.18
N GLY A 136 35.47 16.86 30.07
CA GLY A 136 35.43 15.40 30.05
C GLY A 136 34.10 14.82 30.50
N VAL A 137 32.99 15.54 30.29
CA VAL A 137 31.61 15.06 30.50
C VAL A 137 30.88 15.14 29.18
N ILE A 138 30.42 14.02 28.63
CA ILE A 138 29.62 14.02 27.39
C ILE A 138 28.38 14.88 27.63
N ALA A 139 28.21 15.96 26.88
CA ALA A 139 27.04 16.83 27.00
C ALA A 139 26.51 17.21 25.62
N TYR A 140 25.20 17.31 25.50
CA TYR A 140 24.52 17.62 24.24
C TYR A 140 23.31 18.53 24.47
N PRO A 141 22.94 19.36 23.48
CA PRO A 141 21.67 20.07 23.49
C PRO A 141 20.50 19.11 23.53
N ALA A 142 19.48 19.46 24.29
CA ALA A 142 18.20 18.78 24.29
C ALA A 142 17.09 19.81 24.15
N TYR A 143 16.11 19.52 23.29
CA TYR A 143 14.84 20.24 23.26
C TYR A 143 13.77 19.38 23.91
N ASP A 144 13.18 19.89 24.99
CA ASP A 144 12.03 19.28 25.68
C ASP A 144 11.24 20.42 26.36
N ASP A 145 10.26 20.97 25.63
CA ASP A 145 9.57 22.23 25.95
C ASP A 145 10.54 23.39 26.24
N GLY A 146 11.64 23.47 25.48
CA GLY A 146 12.70 24.47 25.61
C GLY A 146 14.09 23.84 25.52
N TRP A 147 15.07 24.67 25.17
CA TRP A 147 16.46 24.21 25.02
C TRP A 147 17.15 24.07 26.36
N ALA A 148 17.86 22.96 26.55
CA ALA A 148 18.65 22.66 27.73
C ALA A 148 19.94 21.92 27.34
N ILE A 149 20.80 21.67 28.33
CA ILE A 149 22.01 20.86 28.16
C ILE A 149 21.86 19.61 28.99
N TRP A 150 21.93 18.44 28.34
CA TRP A 150 21.75 17.14 28.98
C TRP A 150 23.01 16.27 28.86
N THR A 151 23.08 15.25 29.71
CA THR A 151 24.06 14.17 29.68
C THR A 151 23.39 12.82 30.00
N GLY A 152 24.06 11.75 29.59
CA GLY A 152 23.79 10.37 30.00
C GLY A 152 22.62 9.69 29.29
N PHE A 153 22.60 8.36 29.31
CA PHE A 153 21.51 7.51 28.79
C PHE A 153 21.29 6.38 29.78
N TYR A 154 20.73 6.71 30.95
CA TYR A 154 20.65 5.77 32.06
C TYR A 154 19.46 4.83 31.89
N GLY A 155 19.67 3.54 32.17
CA GLY A 155 18.63 2.51 32.10
C GLY A 155 17.54 2.65 33.17
N ASP A 156 17.80 3.43 34.23
CA ASP A 156 16.87 3.64 35.35
C ASP A 156 17.22 4.94 36.10
N ALA A 157 16.27 5.40 36.92
CA ALA A 157 16.41 6.63 37.71
C ALA A 157 17.50 6.54 38.79
N VAL A 158 17.78 5.34 39.32
CA VAL A 158 18.76 5.15 40.41
C VAL A 158 20.16 5.42 39.87
N LYS A 159 20.51 4.82 38.72
CA LYS A 159 21.79 5.08 38.05
C LYS A 159 21.95 6.55 37.66
N ALA A 160 20.87 7.20 37.22
CA ALA A 160 20.90 8.62 36.90
C ALA A 160 21.18 9.48 38.15
N ASP A 161 20.55 9.18 39.29
CA ASP A 161 20.73 9.93 40.53
C ASP A 161 22.14 9.74 41.14
N GLU A 162 22.67 8.51 41.07
CA GLU A 162 24.05 8.22 41.47
C GLU A 162 25.07 9.03 40.67
N ASP A 163 24.88 9.14 39.35
CA ASP A 163 25.80 9.88 38.49
C ASP A 163 25.59 11.40 38.58
N LEU A 164 24.36 11.86 38.82
CA LEU A 164 24.04 13.26 39.12
C LEU A 164 24.87 13.77 40.30
N THR A 165 24.99 12.99 41.37
CA THR A 165 25.79 13.37 42.55
C THR A 165 27.27 13.52 42.21
N LYS A 166 27.82 12.64 41.37
CA LYS A 166 29.22 12.70 40.90
C LYS A 166 29.44 13.92 40.00
N LEU A 167 28.48 14.20 39.11
CA LEU A 167 28.55 15.32 38.16
C LEU A 167 28.48 16.69 38.84
N LYS A 168 27.68 16.85 39.90
CA LYS A 168 27.65 18.11 40.68
C LYS A 168 29.05 18.49 41.18
N THR A 169 29.74 17.51 41.77
CA THR A 169 31.12 17.68 42.26
C THR A 169 32.09 17.98 41.12
N LYS A 170 32.01 17.22 40.02
CA LYS A 170 32.95 17.36 38.88
C LYS A 170 32.82 18.70 38.17
N LEU A 171 31.60 19.20 37.99
CA LEU A 171 31.31 20.45 37.28
C LEU A 171 31.32 21.68 38.19
N GLY A 172 31.32 21.50 39.52
CA GLY A 172 31.16 22.60 40.47
C GLY A 172 29.81 23.30 40.32
N MET A 173 28.75 22.54 40.02
CA MET A 173 27.41 23.04 39.77
C MET A 173 26.39 22.31 40.64
N ASP A 174 25.56 23.05 41.38
CA ASP A 174 24.52 22.45 42.22
C ASP A 174 23.22 22.16 41.46
N LYS A 175 23.05 22.81 40.31
CA LYS A 175 21.80 22.83 39.55
C LYS A 175 21.77 21.75 38.48
N LEU A 176 21.62 20.51 38.91
CA LEU A 176 21.40 19.35 38.05
C LEU A 176 20.14 18.62 38.49
N SER A 177 19.41 18.03 37.53
CA SER A 177 18.18 17.26 37.80
C SER A 177 18.05 16.06 36.86
N VAL A 178 17.55 14.94 37.38
CA VAL A 178 17.18 13.79 36.55
C VAL A 178 15.99 14.14 35.66
N VAL A 179 16.10 13.79 34.39
CA VAL A 179 15.06 13.90 33.37
C VAL A 179 14.43 12.52 33.18
N ASN A 180 13.12 12.45 33.35
CA ASN A 180 12.36 11.20 33.22
C ASN A 180 12.17 10.79 31.75
N PRO A 181 11.81 9.52 31.49
CA PRO A 181 11.48 9.01 30.17
C PRO A 181 10.35 9.80 29.49
N SER A 182 10.45 9.97 28.18
CA SER A 182 9.40 10.53 27.34
C SER A 182 9.26 9.70 26.07
N ASP A 183 8.03 9.41 25.69
CA ASP A 183 7.70 8.66 24.47
C ASP A 183 7.80 9.51 23.21
N SER A 184 8.10 10.80 23.31
CA SER A 184 8.21 11.73 22.17
C SER A 184 9.63 11.95 21.66
N ARG A 185 10.65 11.47 22.39
CA ARG A 185 12.04 11.86 22.17
C ARG A 185 12.78 11.04 21.13
N PHE A 186 13.62 11.74 20.37
CA PHE A 186 14.60 11.20 19.44
C PHE A 186 16.01 11.61 19.84
N ILE A 187 16.98 10.78 19.48
CA ILE A 187 18.41 11.03 19.60
C ILE A 187 18.96 11.13 18.19
N VAL A 188 19.58 12.27 17.89
CA VAL A 188 20.27 12.49 16.61
C VAL A 188 21.75 12.30 16.84
N TYR A 189 22.40 11.43 16.04
CA TYR A 189 23.81 11.12 16.16
C TYR A 189 24.66 11.90 15.15
N ASN A 190 25.91 12.20 15.53
CA ASN A 190 26.93 12.66 14.59
C ASN A 190 27.60 11.48 13.87
N SER A 191 28.52 11.77 12.95
CA SER A 191 29.23 10.76 12.15
C SER A 191 30.18 9.87 12.97
N ASN A 192 30.46 10.23 14.24
CA ASN A 192 31.25 9.42 15.18
C ASN A 192 30.35 8.56 16.09
N PHE A 193 29.04 8.50 15.83
CA PHE A 193 28.05 7.82 16.68
C PHE A 193 27.94 8.41 18.10
N GLU A 194 28.31 9.67 18.27
CA GLU A 194 28.05 10.41 19.51
C GLU A 194 26.72 11.17 19.40
N PRO A 195 25.98 11.35 20.52
CA PRO A 195 24.76 12.13 20.52
C PRO A 195 25.05 13.58 20.11
N ASN A 196 24.50 13.98 18.97
CA ASN A 196 24.55 15.36 18.54
C ASN A 196 23.54 16.19 19.34
N PHE A 197 22.27 15.78 19.38
CA PHE A 197 21.25 16.40 20.23
C PHE A 197 20.09 15.43 20.48
N VAL A 198 19.31 15.73 21.53
CA VAL A 198 18.03 15.09 21.80
C VAL A 198 16.90 16.04 21.43
N PHE A 199 15.84 15.52 20.84
CA PHE A 199 14.67 16.31 20.44
C PHE A 199 13.38 15.60 20.83
N GLY A 200 12.62 16.21 21.73
CA GLY A 200 11.24 15.84 22.08
C GLY A 200 10.35 17.06 22.05
N SER A 201 9.20 16.97 21.39
CA SER A 201 8.22 18.05 21.38
C SER A 201 6.83 17.53 21.08
N SER A 202 5.85 18.07 21.79
CA SER A 202 4.42 17.90 21.46
C SER A 202 3.95 18.86 20.36
N GLN A 203 4.70 19.95 20.12
CA GLN A 203 4.32 21.02 19.19
C GLN A 203 5.05 20.90 17.84
N TYR A 204 6.33 20.56 17.88
CA TYR A 204 7.20 20.55 16.71
C TYR A 204 7.53 19.13 16.27
N LYS A 205 7.65 18.96 14.95
CA LYS A 205 7.87 17.65 14.33
C LYS A 205 9.28 17.61 13.74
N LEU A 206 10.11 16.69 14.24
CA LEU A 206 11.47 16.52 13.75
C LEU A 206 11.42 16.09 12.29
N THR A 207 12.11 16.83 11.44
CA THR A 207 12.04 16.69 9.99
C THR A 207 13.44 16.72 9.39
N VAL A 208 13.69 15.83 8.42
CA VAL A 208 14.92 15.74 7.65
C VAL A 208 14.61 16.04 6.19
N ARG A 209 15.37 16.97 5.58
CA ARG A 209 15.20 17.35 4.17
C ARG A 209 16.54 17.48 3.45
N PRO A 210 16.60 17.29 2.12
CA PRO A 210 17.79 17.60 1.34
C PRO A 210 18.05 19.12 1.35
N THR A 211 19.31 19.54 1.35
CA THR A 211 19.68 20.94 1.12
C THR A 211 19.24 21.40 -0.27
N ASP A 212 19.13 22.72 -0.47
CA ASP A 212 18.77 23.31 -1.78
C ASP A 212 19.78 23.00 -2.89
N ALA A 213 21.00 22.59 -2.55
CA ALA A 213 22.02 22.16 -3.52
C ALA A 213 21.68 20.80 -4.17
N ASN A 214 20.74 20.03 -3.62
CA ASN A 214 20.26 18.80 -4.26
C ASN A 214 19.27 19.15 -5.38
N ASN A 215 19.63 18.80 -6.62
CA ASN A 215 18.73 18.92 -7.77
C ASN A 215 18.75 17.62 -8.60
N PRO A 216 17.65 16.83 -8.61
CA PRO A 216 16.43 17.00 -7.79
C PRO A 216 16.67 16.84 -6.27
N LYS A 217 15.73 17.33 -5.45
CA LYS A 217 15.75 17.21 -3.98
C LYS A 217 15.43 15.77 -3.54
N ILE A 218 16.47 14.95 -3.44
CA ILE A 218 16.39 13.54 -3.06
C ILE A 218 17.17 13.30 -1.76
N LEU A 219 16.60 12.47 -0.89
CA LEU A 219 17.35 11.83 0.19
C LEU A 219 17.16 10.31 0.19
N SER A 220 18.10 9.60 0.78
CA SER A 220 18.02 8.18 1.10
C SER A 220 17.44 8.00 2.50
N VAL A 221 16.58 7.01 2.69
CA VAL A 221 16.04 6.54 3.96
C VAL A 221 16.30 5.05 4.03
N ASN A 222 17.19 4.61 4.93
CA ASN A 222 17.62 3.21 5.04
C ASN A 222 18.04 2.59 3.68
N GLY A 223 18.71 3.38 2.85
CA GLY A 223 19.24 2.94 1.54
C GLY A 223 18.29 3.14 0.35
N LYS A 224 16.99 3.38 0.59
CA LYS A 224 16.02 3.64 -0.49
C LYS A 224 15.82 5.14 -0.70
N ARG A 225 15.78 5.60 -1.95
CA ARG A 225 15.70 7.04 -2.27
C ARG A 225 14.27 7.55 -2.36
N TYR A 226 14.04 8.74 -1.85
CA TYR A 226 12.75 9.43 -1.82
C TYR A 226 12.92 10.92 -2.16
N ARG A 227 11.87 11.50 -2.75
CA ARG A 227 11.72 12.95 -2.91
C ARG A 227 11.02 13.56 -1.69
N GLY A 228 11.06 14.89 -1.61
CA GLY A 228 10.43 15.64 -0.53
C GLY A 228 11.25 15.60 0.75
N GLU A 229 10.57 15.51 1.88
CA GLU A 229 11.18 15.49 3.22
C GLU A 229 10.63 14.32 4.05
N ILE A 230 11.30 14.00 5.15
CA ILE A 230 10.91 12.94 6.07
C ILE A 230 10.62 13.53 7.44
N GLU A 231 9.39 13.33 7.89
CA GLU A 231 8.95 13.66 9.24
C GLU A 231 9.07 12.42 10.13
N LEU A 232 9.60 12.60 11.34
CA LEU A 232 9.71 11.55 12.36
C LEU A 232 8.74 11.84 13.50
N ARG A 233 7.96 10.83 13.87
CA ARG A 233 6.95 10.90 14.93
C ARG A 233 7.05 9.71 15.85
N ARG A 234 6.66 9.90 17.11
CA ARG A 234 6.45 8.79 18.04
C ARG A 234 4.99 8.75 18.46
N PHE A 235 4.39 7.57 18.36
CA PHE A 235 3.04 7.30 18.85
C PHE A 235 3.08 6.07 19.76
N SER A 236 2.24 6.01 20.78
CA SER A 236 2.28 4.91 21.76
C SER A 236 2.07 3.51 21.15
N ASP A 237 1.36 3.41 20.02
CA ASP A 237 1.03 2.14 19.36
C ASP A 237 1.60 1.97 17.94
N SER A 238 2.47 2.89 17.53
CA SER A 238 3.27 2.82 16.29
C SER A 238 4.75 3.05 16.56
N ASP A 239 5.10 3.41 17.79
CA ASP A 239 6.40 3.88 18.23
C ASP A 239 7.01 4.88 17.23
N MET A 240 8.29 4.75 16.87
CA MET A 240 8.95 5.60 15.90
C MET A 240 8.45 5.34 14.47
N THR A 241 7.63 6.28 14.03
CA THR A 241 6.97 6.34 12.73
C THR A 241 7.74 7.26 11.79
N VAL A 242 8.00 6.76 10.58
CA VAL A 242 8.73 7.48 9.53
C VAL A 242 7.77 7.84 8.40
N ILE A 243 7.60 9.13 8.12
CA ILE A 243 6.58 9.63 7.19
C ILE A 243 7.25 10.43 6.08
N ASN A 244 7.02 10.07 4.82
CA ASN A 244 7.46 10.85 3.67
C ASN A 244 6.43 11.92 3.33
N ILE A 245 6.85 13.19 3.39
CA ILE A 245 6.07 14.36 3.03
C ILE A 245 6.49 14.80 1.64
N ILE A 246 5.56 14.73 0.68
CA ILE A 246 5.91 14.82 -0.74
C ILE A 246 4.80 15.48 -1.54
N ASN A 247 5.16 16.15 -2.64
CA ASN A 247 4.20 16.64 -3.61
C ASN A 247 3.46 15.45 -4.26
N ILE A 248 2.14 15.55 -4.44
CA ILE A 248 1.33 14.46 -4.97
C ILE A 248 1.76 14.02 -6.37
N GLU A 249 2.22 14.94 -7.23
CA GLU A 249 2.72 14.59 -8.56
C GLU A 249 4.02 13.80 -8.47
N GLU A 250 4.92 14.17 -7.55
CA GLU A 250 6.16 13.44 -7.30
C GLU A 250 5.93 12.07 -6.64
N TYR A 251 4.92 11.96 -5.78
CA TYR A 251 4.46 10.66 -5.27
C TYR A 251 4.05 9.73 -6.42
N LEU A 252 3.32 10.25 -7.40
CA LEU A 252 2.85 9.47 -8.55
C LEU A 252 4.00 9.01 -9.47
N TYR A 253 5.14 9.70 -9.50
CA TYR A 253 6.33 9.20 -10.19
C TYR A 253 6.80 7.84 -9.61
N GLY A 254 6.64 7.63 -8.31
CA GLY A 254 6.97 6.37 -7.65
C GLY A 254 5.87 5.31 -7.69
N VAL A 255 4.63 5.69 -7.98
CA VAL A 255 3.46 4.77 -8.03
C VAL A 255 3.20 4.24 -9.44
N VAL A 256 3.03 5.11 -10.43
CA VAL A 256 2.59 4.73 -11.78
C VAL A 256 3.47 3.64 -12.45
N PRO A 257 4.82 3.68 -12.35
CA PRO A 257 5.67 2.62 -12.89
C PRO A 257 5.43 1.24 -12.27
N LYS A 258 5.05 1.19 -10.99
CA LYS A 258 4.79 -0.04 -10.25
C LYS A 258 3.43 -0.64 -10.56
N GLU A 259 2.49 0.17 -11.06
CA GLU A 259 1.13 -0.27 -11.33
C GLU A 259 0.96 -0.87 -12.74
N ILE A 260 1.24 -0.10 -13.78
CA ILE A 260 0.90 -0.49 -15.17
C ILE A 260 2.14 -0.91 -16.00
N GLY A 261 3.34 -0.66 -15.47
CA GLY A 261 4.62 -0.87 -16.14
C GLY A 261 5.01 0.31 -17.06
N PRO A 262 6.26 0.78 -17.02
CA PRO A 262 6.68 2.06 -17.61
C PRO A 262 6.76 2.09 -19.15
N THR A 263 6.72 0.93 -19.80
CA THR A 263 6.77 0.79 -21.26
C THR A 263 5.38 0.74 -21.91
N SER A 264 4.33 0.95 -21.14
CA SER A 264 2.96 1.01 -21.64
C SER A 264 2.74 2.25 -22.54
N PRO A 265 1.76 2.21 -23.46
CA PRO A 265 1.42 3.37 -24.29
C PRO A 265 1.11 4.61 -23.45
N LEU A 266 1.48 5.79 -23.94
CA LEU A 266 1.40 7.05 -23.18
C LEU A 266 -0.01 7.34 -22.64
N GLU A 267 -1.05 7.16 -23.45
CA GLU A 267 -2.44 7.41 -23.01
C GLU A 267 -2.91 6.42 -21.92
N ALA A 268 -2.39 5.18 -21.91
CA ALA A 268 -2.63 4.24 -20.82
C ALA A 268 -1.87 4.64 -19.54
N LEU A 269 -0.64 5.13 -19.67
CA LEU A 269 0.12 5.70 -18.54
C LEU A 269 -0.59 6.92 -17.95
N LYS A 270 -1.13 7.80 -18.79
CA LYS A 270 -1.92 8.96 -18.37
C LYS A 270 -3.20 8.54 -17.65
N ALA A 271 -3.92 7.54 -18.17
CA ALA A 271 -5.12 7.01 -17.53
C ALA A 271 -4.78 6.45 -16.14
N GLN A 272 -3.69 5.69 -16.02
CA GLN A 272 -3.20 5.18 -14.73
C GLN A 272 -2.78 6.31 -13.78
N ALA A 273 -2.10 7.36 -14.27
CA ALA A 273 -1.70 8.51 -13.46
C ALA A 273 -2.91 9.25 -12.86
N VAL A 274 -3.94 9.50 -13.68
CA VAL A 274 -5.19 10.15 -13.22
C VAL A 274 -5.97 9.26 -12.27
N ALA A 275 -6.05 7.94 -12.54
CA ALA A 275 -6.68 7.00 -11.62
C ALA A 275 -5.96 6.95 -10.27
N ALA A 276 -4.63 6.90 -10.26
CA ALA A 276 -3.84 6.89 -9.04
C ALA A 276 -3.92 8.22 -8.27
N ARG A 277 -3.91 9.37 -8.97
CA ARG A 277 -4.12 10.68 -8.33
C ARG A 277 -5.48 10.79 -7.65
N THR A 278 -6.51 10.32 -8.33
CA THR A 278 -7.88 10.31 -7.80
C THR A 278 -8.00 9.40 -6.58
N TYR A 279 -7.38 8.21 -6.64
CA TYR A 279 -7.25 7.34 -5.48
C TYR A 279 -6.59 8.06 -4.32
N ALA A 280 -5.45 8.72 -4.55
CA ALA A 280 -4.71 9.43 -3.50
C ALA A 280 -5.57 10.51 -2.84
N TYR A 281 -6.28 11.35 -3.62
CA TYR A 281 -7.19 12.36 -3.07
C TYR A 281 -8.32 11.79 -2.23
N ARG A 282 -8.83 10.61 -2.59
CA ARG A 282 -9.92 9.94 -1.87
C ARG A 282 -9.46 9.31 -0.55
N HIS A 283 -8.19 8.93 -0.45
CA HIS A 283 -7.62 8.24 0.72
C HIS A 283 -6.77 9.15 1.62
N ILE A 284 -6.86 10.46 1.42
CA ILE A 284 -6.30 11.43 2.35
C ILE A 284 -6.89 11.18 3.74
N ARG A 285 -6.03 11.19 4.76
CA ARG A 285 -6.38 10.88 6.17
C ARG A 285 -6.85 9.44 6.43
N SER A 286 -6.66 8.47 5.52
CA SER A 286 -6.98 7.06 5.81
C SER A 286 -6.18 6.49 6.99
N TYR A 287 -5.02 7.08 7.30
CA TYR A 287 -4.19 6.73 8.46
C TYR A 287 -4.04 7.90 9.44
N ALA A 288 -5.08 8.74 9.58
CA ALA A 288 -5.06 9.93 10.44
C ALA A 288 -4.64 9.67 11.89
N LYS A 289 -4.88 8.46 12.41
CA LYS A 289 -4.44 8.01 13.73
C LYS A 289 -2.93 8.21 13.95
N TRP A 290 -2.12 8.02 12.91
CA TRP A 290 -0.67 8.21 12.92
C TRP A 290 -0.22 9.42 12.09
N ASP A 291 -1.16 10.36 11.85
CA ASP A 291 -0.92 11.63 11.16
C ASP A 291 -0.27 11.50 9.77
N PHE A 292 -0.65 10.47 9.01
CA PHE A 292 -0.34 10.34 7.58
C PHE A 292 -1.57 9.89 6.77
N ASP A 293 -1.46 9.94 5.45
CA ASP A 293 -2.58 9.78 4.53
C ASP A 293 -2.68 8.35 4.01
N MET A 294 -1.58 7.79 3.51
CA MET A 294 -1.52 6.49 2.82
C MET A 294 -0.24 5.73 3.20
N VAL A 295 -0.16 4.45 2.81
CA VAL A 295 1.04 3.61 3.02
C VAL A 295 1.75 3.29 1.70
N ASN A 296 2.98 2.81 1.79
CA ASN A 296 3.84 2.52 0.63
C ASN A 296 3.64 1.12 0.02
N THR A 297 2.67 0.34 0.50
CA THR A 297 2.39 -1.05 0.08
C THR A 297 1.05 -1.18 -0.66
N VAL A 298 0.72 -2.40 -1.08
CA VAL A 298 -0.56 -2.76 -1.74
C VAL A 298 -1.81 -2.44 -0.90
N ASN A 299 -1.66 -2.17 0.40
CA ASN A 299 -2.77 -1.69 1.25
C ASN A 299 -3.25 -0.29 0.84
N SER A 300 -2.42 0.47 0.13
CA SER A 300 -2.83 1.68 -0.59
C SER A 300 -2.47 1.54 -2.08
N GLN A 301 -1.34 2.10 -2.48
CA GLN A 301 -0.75 1.92 -3.80
C GLN A 301 0.73 1.62 -3.62
N VAL A 302 1.30 0.76 -4.47
CA VAL A 302 2.72 0.41 -4.33
C VAL A 302 3.58 1.65 -4.62
N TYR A 303 4.19 2.22 -3.57
CA TYR A 303 5.01 3.41 -3.68
C TYR A 303 6.49 3.05 -3.67
N GLY A 304 7.10 3.08 -4.85
CA GLY A 304 8.48 2.70 -5.06
C GLY A 304 9.52 3.76 -4.68
N GLY A 305 9.11 4.97 -4.27
CA GLY A 305 10.02 6.10 -4.09
C GLY A 305 10.70 6.52 -5.39
N TYR A 306 11.81 7.26 -5.27
CA TYR A 306 12.57 7.76 -6.42
C TYR A 306 13.17 6.62 -7.27
N ASP A 307 13.51 5.49 -6.66
CA ASP A 307 14.13 4.35 -7.33
C ASP A 307 13.21 3.65 -8.35
N ALA A 308 11.90 3.91 -8.29
CA ALA A 308 10.94 3.36 -9.23
C ALA A 308 10.64 4.27 -10.42
N GLU A 309 11.03 5.54 -10.36
CA GLU A 309 10.66 6.53 -11.37
C GLU A 309 11.14 6.15 -12.78
N HIS A 310 10.37 6.56 -13.77
CA HIS A 310 10.71 6.33 -15.17
C HIS A 310 10.31 7.53 -16.03
N PRO A 311 11.13 7.97 -17.00
CA PRO A 311 10.82 9.16 -17.81
C PRO A 311 9.42 9.13 -18.46
N ASN A 312 9.02 8.01 -19.06
CA ASN A 312 7.70 7.89 -19.71
C ASN A 312 6.52 8.05 -18.74
N THR A 313 6.61 7.50 -17.53
CA THR A 313 5.55 7.63 -16.52
C THR A 313 5.56 9.01 -15.91
N ASN A 314 6.74 9.60 -15.70
CA ASN A 314 6.87 10.97 -15.22
C ASN A 314 6.29 11.97 -16.23
N GLN A 315 6.50 11.74 -17.53
CA GLN A 315 5.84 12.50 -18.59
C GLN A 315 4.31 12.37 -18.49
N ALA A 316 3.76 11.17 -18.36
CA ALA A 316 2.33 10.95 -18.24
C ALA A 316 1.70 11.65 -17.02
N VAL A 317 2.38 11.59 -15.87
CA VAL A 317 1.98 12.30 -14.65
C VAL A 317 1.97 13.82 -14.89
N ASN A 318 3.04 14.37 -15.48
CA ASN A 318 3.15 15.80 -15.77
C ASN A 318 2.08 16.29 -16.76
N GLU A 319 1.84 15.56 -17.86
CA GLU A 319 0.83 15.92 -18.86
C GLU A 319 -0.61 15.80 -18.34
N THR A 320 -0.80 15.14 -17.18
CA THR A 320 -2.09 15.01 -16.51
C THR A 320 -2.12 15.69 -15.14
N LYS A 321 -1.20 16.62 -14.87
CA LYS A 321 -1.08 17.31 -13.59
C LYS A 321 -2.44 17.87 -13.13
N GLY A 322 -2.83 17.56 -11.90
CA GLY A 322 -4.09 18.00 -11.30
C GLY A 322 -5.37 17.35 -11.86
N LYS A 323 -5.28 16.54 -12.92
CA LYS A 323 -6.43 15.80 -13.48
C LYS A 323 -6.85 14.66 -12.56
N LYS A 324 -8.15 14.56 -12.33
CA LYS A 324 -8.80 13.56 -11.47
C LYS A 324 -10.16 13.16 -12.02
N VAL A 325 -10.65 12.00 -11.60
CA VAL A 325 -11.97 11.47 -11.96
C VAL A 325 -12.97 11.83 -10.87
N LEU A 326 -14.05 12.49 -11.22
CA LEU A 326 -15.12 12.87 -10.29
C LEU A 326 -16.42 12.12 -10.60
N TYR A 327 -17.15 11.78 -9.55
CA TYR A 327 -18.54 11.35 -9.63
C TYR A 327 -19.37 12.23 -8.70
N ASN A 328 -20.38 12.92 -9.24
CA ASN A 328 -21.19 13.89 -8.49
C ASN A 328 -20.32 14.92 -7.73
N GLY A 329 -19.28 15.44 -8.38
CA GLY A 329 -18.38 16.46 -7.82
C GLY A 329 -17.37 15.97 -6.78
N SER A 330 -17.36 14.68 -6.43
CA SER A 330 -16.42 14.09 -5.46
C SER A 330 -15.45 13.10 -6.14
N PRO A 331 -14.22 12.93 -5.64
CA PRO A 331 -13.27 11.93 -6.16
C PRO A 331 -13.88 10.53 -6.25
N ALA A 332 -13.89 9.98 -7.46
CA ALA A 332 -14.42 8.65 -7.74
C ALA A 332 -13.57 7.56 -7.07
N GLN A 333 -14.22 6.45 -6.72
CA GLN A 333 -13.55 5.23 -6.26
C GLN A 333 -12.86 4.59 -7.46
N MET A 334 -11.53 4.61 -7.47
CA MET A 334 -10.74 4.07 -8.57
C MET A 334 -10.21 2.68 -8.21
N PHE A 335 -10.81 1.65 -8.80
CA PHE A 335 -10.24 0.30 -8.80
C PHE A 335 -9.64 -0.01 -10.17
N TYR A 336 -8.51 -0.70 -10.18
CA TYR A 336 -7.85 -1.15 -11.39
C TYR A 336 -7.18 -2.50 -11.14
N PHE A 337 -7.00 -3.27 -12.20
CA PHE A 337 -6.46 -4.62 -12.15
C PHE A 337 -5.74 -4.95 -13.47
N SER A 338 -4.99 -6.05 -13.51
CA SER A 338 -4.12 -6.36 -14.64
C SER A 338 -4.90 -6.68 -15.93
N SER A 339 -5.68 -7.77 -15.93
CA SER A 339 -6.27 -8.34 -17.16
C SER A 339 -7.73 -8.72 -16.94
N SER A 340 -8.64 -8.38 -17.87
CA SER A 340 -10.09 -8.58 -17.68
C SER A 340 -10.58 -9.90 -18.25
N GLY A 341 -9.87 -10.45 -19.24
CA GLY A 341 -10.35 -11.61 -19.99
C GLY A 341 -11.47 -11.25 -20.97
N GLY A 342 -11.61 -9.96 -21.31
CA GLY A 342 -12.53 -9.42 -22.31
C GLY A 342 -13.75 -8.66 -21.75
N LYS A 343 -13.96 -8.64 -20.44
CA LYS A 343 -15.04 -7.86 -19.78
C LYS A 343 -14.74 -7.61 -18.31
N THR A 344 -15.05 -6.40 -17.81
CA THR A 344 -14.95 -6.06 -16.38
C THR A 344 -16.14 -6.62 -15.59
N GLU A 345 -16.08 -6.52 -14.28
CA GLU A 345 -17.06 -7.01 -13.32
C GLU A 345 -17.74 -5.86 -12.57
N ASP A 346 -19.00 -6.08 -12.20
CA ASP A 346 -19.73 -5.20 -11.29
C ASP A 346 -19.18 -5.34 -9.86
N VAL A 347 -18.89 -4.20 -9.23
CA VAL A 347 -18.37 -4.13 -7.86
C VAL A 347 -19.20 -4.94 -6.85
N GLN A 348 -20.51 -5.09 -7.06
CA GLN A 348 -21.40 -5.84 -6.16
C GLN A 348 -21.09 -7.34 -6.16
N ASN A 349 -20.59 -7.88 -7.27
CA ASN A 349 -20.21 -9.29 -7.43
C ASN A 349 -18.82 -9.60 -6.86
N VAL A 350 -18.13 -8.59 -6.31
CA VAL A 350 -16.79 -8.72 -5.72
C VAL A 350 -16.84 -8.38 -4.23
N TRP A 351 -17.37 -7.22 -3.87
CA TRP A 351 -17.39 -6.70 -2.49
C TRP A 351 -18.78 -6.33 -1.97
N GLY A 352 -19.86 -6.73 -2.67
CA GLY A 352 -21.25 -6.58 -2.21
C GLY A 352 -21.83 -5.16 -2.26
N SER A 353 -20.99 -4.13 -2.30
CA SER A 353 -21.42 -2.73 -2.39
C SER A 353 -21.88 -2.38 -3.81
N LYS A 354 -22.87 -1.49 -3.95
CA LYS A 354 -23.28 -0.94 -5.26
C LYS A 354 -22.66 0.45 -5.45
N ILE A 355 -21.89 0.62 -6.53
CA ILE A 355 -21.32 1.90 -6.93
C ILE A 355 -21.65 2.11 -8.40
N ALA A 356 -22.39 3.20 -8.71
CA ALA A 356 -23.07 3.39 -9.99
C ALA A 356 -22.16 3.35 -11.23
N TYR A 357 -20.92 3.81 -11.09
CA TYR A 357 -19.92 3.87 -12.16
C TYR A 357 -18.94 2.69 -12.15
N LEU A 358 -19.03 1.75 -11.20
CA LEU A 358 -18.20 0.54 -11.13
C LEU A 358 -19.01 -0.68 -11.57
N VAL A 359 -19.47 -0.63 -12.80
CA VAL A 359 -20.28 -1.66 -13.44
C VAL A 359 -19.48 -2.44 -14.49
N SER A 360 -20.00 -3.59 -14.88
CA SER A 360 -19.40 -4.42 -15.93
C SER A 360 -19.49 -3.72 -17.31
N VAL A 361 -18.34 -3.51 -17.96
CA VAL A 361 -18.22 -2.97 -19.33
C VAL A 361 -17.39 -3.92 -20.22
N PRO A 362 -17.64 -3.95 -21.54
CA PRO A 362 -16.81 -4.70 -22.49
C PRO A 362 -15.36 -4.22 -22.47
N ASP A 363 -14.40 -5.11 -22.70
CA ASP A 363 -12.98 -4.75 -22.84
C ASP A 363 -12.41 -5.28 -24.16
N PRO A 364 -12.87 -4.72 -25.31
CA PRO A 364 -12.71 -5.35 -26.62
C PRO A 364 -11.27 -5.30 -27.18
N TYR A 365 -10.42 -4.44 -26.62
CA TYR A 365 -9.08 -4.19 -27.14
C TYR A 365 -7.97 -4.83 -26.30
N GLU A 366 -8.32 -5.53 -25.21
CA GLU A 366 -7.36 -6.32 -24.47
C GLU A 366 -6.76 -7.42 -25.37
N SER A 367 -5.43 -7.56 -25.36
CA SER A 367 -4.77 -8.61 -26.15
C SER A 367 -5.05 -9.99 -25.55
N GLY A 368 -5.49 -10.92 -26.38
CA GLY A 368 -5.67 -12.33 -25.98
C GLY A 368 -4.37 -13.06 -25.58
N THR A 369 -3.22 -12.41 -25.76
CA THR A 369 -1.89 -12.89 -25.35
C THR A 369 -1.28 -12.09 -24.20
N SER A 370 -2.04 -11.19 -23.56
CA SER A 370 -1.55 -10.48 -22.38
C SER A 370 -1.25 -11.48 -21.25
N TYR A 371 -0.37 -11.09 -20.33
CA TYR A 371 0.05 -11.97 -19.25
C TYR A 371 -1.16 -12.42 -18.42
N ASN A 372 -1.31 -13.73 -18.23
CA ASN A 372 -2.48 -14.37 -17.60
C ASN A 372 -3.84 -14.07 -18.27
N TYR A 373 -3.88 -13.63 -19.54
CA TYR A 373 -5.14 -13.51 -20.27
C TYR A 373 -5.88 -14.84 -20.36
N ASN A 374 -5.16 -15.93 -20.65
CA ASN A 374 -5.64 -17.30 -20.53
C ASN A 374 -4.77 -18.01 -19.50
N TRP A 375 -5.36 -18.79 -18.61
CA TRP A 375 -4.64 -19.56 -17.59
C TRP A 375 -5.31 -20.91 -17.34
N SER A 376 -4.54 -21.86 -16.82
CA SER A 376 -5.03 -23.17 -16.42
C SER A 376 -4.37 -23.59 -15.12
N VAL A 377 -5.16 -24.07 -14.17
CA VAL A 377 -4.70 -24.62 -12.88
C VAL A 377 -5.27 -26.02 -12.72
N LYS A 378 -4.44 -26.96 -12.28
CA LYS A 378 -4.85 -28.32 -11.96
C LYS A 378 -4.83 -28.49 -10.44
N LEU A 379 -5.94 -28.92 -9.87
CA LEU A 379 -6.10 -29.24 -8.45
C LEU A 379 -6.54 -30.69 -8.31
N THR A 380 -5.89 -31.44 -7.43
CA THR A 380 -6.37 -32.76 -6.99
C THR A 380 -7.37 -32.63 -5.85
N ALA A 381 -8.15 -33.67 -5.59
CA ALA A 381 -9.00 -33.78 -4.41
C ALA A 381 -8.19 -33.57 -3.12
N GLU A 382 -6.95 -34.06 -3.08
CA GLU A 382 -6.05 -33.87 -1.93
C GLU A 382 -5.59 -32.40 -1.79
N ASP A 383 -5.26 -31.73 -2.90
CA ASP A 383 -4.90 -30.30 -2.87
C ASP A 383 -6.06 -29.46 -2.31
N ILE A 384 -7.29 -29.75 -2.76
CA ILE A 384 -8.50 -29.05 -2.27
C ILE A 384 -8.72 -29.35 -0.79
N LYS A 385 -8.62 -30.63 -0.39
CA LYS A 385 -8.76 -31.04 1.01
C LYS A 385 -7.75 -30.33 1.91
N MET A 386 -6.49 -30.25 1.50
CA MET A 386 -5.43 -29.57 2.25
C MET A 386 -5.69 -28.06 2.37
N LYS A 387 -6.11 -27.41 1.27
CA LYS A 387 -6.48 -25.98 1.28
C LYS A 387 -7.64 -25.70 2.24
N LEU A 388 -8.67 -26.56 2.28
CA LEU A 388 -9.78 -26.45 3.22
C LEU A 388 -9.31 -26.66 4.67
N PHE A 389 -8.50 -27.67 4.92
CA PHE A 389 -7.99 -27.98 6.27
C PHE A 389 -7.16 -26.83 6.85
N LEU A 390 -6.29 -26.21 6.04
CA LEU A 390 -5.52 -25.02 6.43
C LEU A 390 -6.36 -23.77 6.69
N ASN A 391 -7.65 -23.79 6.33
CA ASN A 391 -8.63 -22.74 6.61
C ASN A 391 -9.71 -23.22 7.60
N ASP A 392 -9.38 -24.21 8.45
CA ASP A 392 -10.23 -24.76 9.50
C ASP A 392 -11.56 -25.37 9.00
N VAL A 393 -11.56 -25.91 7.78
CA VAL A 393 -12.72 -26.58 7.17
C VAL A 393 -12.44 -28.06 6.97
N GLU A 394 -13.18 -28.93 7.66
CA GLU A 394 -13.14 -30.39 7.47
C GLU A 394 -14.48 -30.92 6.93
N ILE A 395 -14.50 -31.34 5.67
CA ILE A 395 -15.69 -31.93 5.01
C ILE A 395 -15.47 -33.38 4.54
N GLY A 396 -14.41 -34.04 5.02
CA GLY A 396 -14.01 -35.37 4.58
C GLY A 396 -13.27 -35.36 3.25
N ASP A 397 -13.29 -36.49 2.54
CA ASP A 397 -12.64 -36.62 1.23
C ASP A 397 -13.47 -35.92 0.15
N ILE A 398 -12.82 -35.23 -0.79
CA ILE A 398 -13.50 -34.40 -1.79
C ILE A 398 -14.18 -35.27 -2.84
N ILE A 399 -15.50 -35.13 -2.94
CA ILE A 399 -16.35 -35.82 -3.92
C ILE A 399 -16.52 -34.97 -5.18
N SER A 400 -16.81 -33.67 -5.03
CA SER A 400 -17.05 -32.78 -6.16
C SER A 400 -16.74 -31.32 -5.85
N MET A 401 -16.43 -30.56 -6.90
CA MET A 401 -16.32 -29.11 -6.86
C MET A 401 -17.03 -28.53 -8.09
N THR A 402 -18.06 -27.72 -7.85
CA THR A 402 -18.96 -27.22 -8.90
C THR A 402 -19.14 -25.71 -8.80
N ALA A 403 -18.94 -25.01 -9.91
CA ALA A 403 -19.33 -23.61 -10.07
C ALA A 403 -20.86 -23.56 -10.32
N GLU A 404 -21.62 -23.16 -9.30
CA GLU A 404 -23.09 -23.17 -9.32
C GLU A 404 -23.69 -21.90 -9.92
N GLU A 405 -23.00 -20.76 -9.80
CA GLU A 405 -23.49 -19.46 -10.28
C GLU A 405 -22.37 -18.64 -10.90
N TYR A 406 -22.70 -17.94 -12.00
CA TYR A 406 -21.83 -17.01 -12.69
C TYR A 406 -22.47 -15.62 -12.72
N SER A 407 -21.64 -14.58 -12.60
CA SER A 407 -22.04 -13.22 -12.91
C SER A 407 -22.34 -13.05 -14.39
N SER A 408 -22.98 -11.94 -14.75
CA SER A 408 -23.18 -11.54 -16.16
C SER A 408 -21.87 -11.24 -16.90
N ALA A 409 -20.74 -11.14 -16.17
CA ALA A 409 -19.39 -11.04 -16.72
C ALA A 409 -18.68 -12.39 -16.86
N GLY A 410 -19.37 -13.51 -16.58
CA GLY A 410 -18.84 -14.87 -16.72
C GLY A 410 -17.88 -15.28 -15.60
N ARG A 411 -17.93 -14.62 -14.45
CA ARG A 411 -17.10 -14.96 -13.27
C ARG A 411 -17.89 -15.80 -12.29
N VAL A 412 -17.27 -16.83 -11.71
CA VAL A 412 -17.92 -17.68 -10.70
C VAL A 412 -18.23 -16.84 -9.46
N ASN A 413 -19.52 -16.72 -9.14
CA ASN A 413 -20.01 -16.05 -7.92
C ASN A 413 -20.26 -17.04 -6.79
N LYS A 414 -20.56 -18.30 -7.12
CA LYS A 414 -20.86 -19.35 -6.15
C LYS A 414 -20.17 -20.65 -6.52
N LEU A 415 -19.28 -21.12 -5.65
CA LEU A 415 -18.56 -22.38 -5.78
C LEU A 415 -18.95 -23.30 -4.64
N LYS A 416 -19.46 -24.49 -4.94
CA LYS A 416 -19.75 -25.52 -3.94
C LYS A 416 -18.70 -26.62 -4.01
N ILE A 417 -18.19 -27.01 -2.85
CA ILE A 417 -17.30 -28.16 -2.67
C ILE A 417 -18.01 -29.16 -1.76
N THR A 418 -18.16 -30.40 -2.23
CA THR A 418 -18.82 -31.48 -1.50
C THR A 418 -17.79 -32.55 -1.14
N GLY A 419 -17.81 -33.00 0.10
CA GLY A 419 -16.99 -34.10 0.60
C GLY A 419 -17.82 -35.15 1.32
N THR A 420 -17.19 -36.22 1.78
CA THR A 420 -17.86 -37.38 2.39
C THR A 420 -18.57 -37.09 3.72
N LYS A 421 -18.20 -36.00 4.41
CA LYS A 421 -18.78 -35.61 5.70
C LYS A 421 -19.64 -34.33 5.63
N GLY A 422 -19.73 -33.67 4.49
CA GLY A 422 -20.48 -32.43 4.34
C GLY A 422 -20.17 -31.66 3.07
N SER A 423 -20.61 -30.40 3.01
CA SER A 423 -20.29 -29.50 1.89
C SER A 423 -20.07 -28.08 2.38
N ILE A 424 -19.23 -27.33 1.69
CA ILE A 424 -19.01 -25.90 1.91
C ILE A 424 -19.25 -25.12 0.62
N THR A 425 -19.68 -23.87 0.75
CA THR A 425 -19.88 -22.95 -0.38
C THR A 425 -19.05 -21.70 -0.17
N TYR A 426 -18.30 -21.32 -1.20
CA TYR A 426 -17.54 -20.07 -1.26
C TYR A 426 -18.20 -19.11 -2.24
N TYR A 427 -18.11 -17.82 -1.94
CA TYR A 427 -18.71 -16.75 -2.73
C TYR A 427 -17.65 -15.74 -3.17
N ASN A 428 -17.84 -15.15 -4.36
CA ASN A 428 -17.05 -14.02 -4.85
C ASN A 428 -15.53 -14.22 -4.64
N GLU A 429 -14.80 -13.23 -4.09
CA GLU A 429 -13.34 -13.28 -3.95
C GLU A 429 -12.82 -14.37 -3.00
N ASP A 430 -13.66 -14.91 -2.11
CA ASP A 430 -13.26 -16.04 -1.26
C ASP A 430 -12.91 -17.27 -2.11
N ILE A 431 -13.51 -17.40 -3.30
CA ILE A 431 -13.20 -18.46 -4.28
C ILE A 431 -11.74 -18.36 -4.74
N ARG A 432 -11.24 -17.16 -5.03
CA ARG A 432 -9.84 -16.98 -5.46
C ARG A 432 -8.88 -17.20 -4.30
N ARG A 433 -9.27 -16.79 -3.09
CA ARG A 433 -8.47 -16.97 -1.88
C ARG A 433 -8.32 -18.45 -1.54
N ILE A 434 -9.42 -19.21 -1.52
CA ILE A 434 -9.37 -20.63 -1.12
C ILE A 434 -8.71 -21.53 -2.17
N LEU A 435 -8.86 -21.22 -3.46
CA LEU A 435 -8.30 -22.05 -4.54
C LEU A 435 -6.88 -21.67 -4.97
N GLY A 436 -6.35 -20.55 -4.49
CA GLY A 436 -4.99 -20.11 -4.81
C GLY A 436 -3.92 -20.90 -4.03
N ASP A 437 -2.66 -20.80 -4.48
CA ASP A 437 -1.53 -21.54 -3.90
C ASP A 437 -0.74 -20.70 -2.91
N ASN A 438 -0.32 -21.30 -1.79
CA ASN A 438 0.61 -20.71 -0.81
C ASN A 438 0.26 -19.29 -0.35
N GLY A 439 -1.04 -19.02 -0.12
CA GLY A 439 -1.53 -17.70 0.29
C GLY A 439 -1.67 -16.68 -0.84
N ALA A 440 -1.35 -17.04 -2.08
CA ALA A 440 -1.66 -16.23 -3.27
C ALA A 440 -3.10 -16.47 -3.74
N TYR A 441 -3.62 -15.54 -4.53
CA TYR A 441 -4.93 -15.67 -5.16
C TYR A 441 -4.84 -16.46 -6.47
N LEU A 442 -5.85 -17.27 -6.77
CA LEU A 442 -6.11 -17.76 -8.13
C LEU A 442 -6.14 -16.57 -9.11
N PRO A 443 -5.68 -16.70 -10.37
CA PRO A 443 -5.55 -15.54 -11.26
C PRO A 443 -6.83 -14.72 -11.39
N SER A 444 -7.99 -15.35 -11.58
CA SER A 444 -9.30 -14.67 -11.57
C SER A 444 -10.43 -15.63 -11.15
N ARG A 445 -11.66 -15.11 -11.07
CA ARG A 445 -12.90 -15.91 -10.96
C ARG A 445 -13.50 -16.30 -12.31
N MET A 446 -12.94 -15.84 -13.42
CA MET A 446 -13.47 -16.10 -14.74
C MET A 446 -12.92 -17.43 -15.25
N PHE A 447 -13.49 -18.54 -14.76
CA PHE A 447 -13.05 -19.89 -15.13
C PHE A 447 -14.20 -20.88 -15.22
N THR A 448 -13.95 -21.97 -15.92
CA THR A 448 -14.77 -23.19 -15.93
C THR A 448 -14.02 -24.34 -15.28
N ILE A 449 -14.74 -25.31 -14.74
CA ILE A 449 -14.17 -26.50 -14.10
C ILE A 449 -14.42 -27.71 -15.00
N THR A 450 -13.36 -28.45 -15.31
CA THR A 450 -13.45 -29.80 -15.87
C THR A 450 -12.99 -30.80 -14.82
N SER A 451 -13.86 -31.74 -14.44
CA SER A 451 -13.55 -32.82 -13.49
C SER A 451 -13.53 -34.17 -14.18
N GLY A 452 -12.68 -35.07 -13.70
CA GLY A 452 -12.77 -36.48 -14.07
C GLY A 452 -13.99 -37.11 -13.41
N SER A 453 -14.99 -37.51 -14.19
CA SER A 453 -15.99 -38.48 -13.76
C SER A 453 -15.75 -39.76 -14.53
N SER A 454 -15.87 -40.92 -13.87
CA SER A 454 -15.86 -42.22 -14.53
C SER A 454 -16.78 -42.21 -15.76
N GLY A 455 -16.19 -42.23 -16.95
CA GLY A 455 -16.89 -42.30 -18.23
C GLY A 455 -17.41 -40.98 -18.80
N ASN A 456 -16.54 -40.16 -19.40
CA ASN A 456 -16.67 -39.70 -20.80
C ASN A 456 -15.73 -38.50 -21.07
N SER A 457 -14.94 -38.64 -22.12
CA SER A 457 -13.99 -37.66 -22.65
C SER A 457 -14.67 -36.33 -22.99
N SER A 458 -14.63 -35.32 -22.10
CA SER A 458 -15.08 -33.97 -22.43
C SER A 458 -13.95 -33.15 -23.04
N GLY A 459 -13.72 -33.37 -24.33
CA GLY A 459 -12.84 -32.56 -25.15
C GLY A 459 -13.42 -32.40 -26.54
N THR A 460 -14.61 -31.82 -26.64
CA THR A 460 -15.26 -31.58 -27.93
C THR A 460 -15.21 -30.10 -28.29
N VAL A 461 -15.01 -29.81 -29.58
CA VAL A 461 -15.20 -28.47 -30.14
C VAL A 461 -16.26 -28.49 -31.20
N SER A 462 -17.00 -27.39 -31.29
CA SER A 462 -17.92 -27.16 -32.38
C SER A 462 -17.19 -26.51 -33.56
N VAL A 463 -17.15 -27.20 -34.68
CA VAL A 463 -16.64 -26.69 -35.96
C VAL A 463 -17.83 -26.30 -36.83
N LEU A 464 -17.76 -25.12 -37.44
CA LEU A 464 -18.76 -24.66 -38.40
C LEU A 464 -18.27 -25.01 -39.81
N SER A 465 -19.06 -25.79 -40.55
CA SER A 465 -18.80 -26.13 -41.95
C SER A 465 -20.11 -26.01 -42.74
N ASN A 466 -20.11 -25.19 -43.79
CA ASN A 466 -21.29 -24.92 -44.64
C ASN A 466 -22.57 -24.62 -43.82
N ASP A 467 -22.48 -23.67 -42.89
CA ASP A 467 -23.57 -23.25 -41.99
C ASP A 467 -24.15 -24.34 -41.05
N LYS A 468 -23.49 -25.50 -40.96
CA LYS A 468 -23.81 -26.54 -39.97
C LYS A 468 -22.76 -26.59 -38.88
N LYS A 469 -23.23 -26.65 -37.64
CA LYS A 469 -22.40 -26.84 -36.44
C LYS A 469 -22.22 -28.34 -36.19
N THR A 470 -20.98 -28.81 -36.21
CA THR A 470 -20.64 -30.22 -35.91
C THR A 470 -19.69 -30.26 -34.71
N SER A 471 -20.01 -31.09 -33.71
CA SER A 471 -19.12 -31.33 -32.57
C SER A 471 -18.11 -32.42 -32.88
N ILE A 472 -16.82 -32.12 -32.69
CA ILE A 472 -15.71 -33.02 -32.93
C ILE A 472 -14.93 -33.20 -31.63
N GLY A 473 -14.64 -34.45 -31.24
CA GLY A 473 -13.68 -34.74 -30.18
C GLY A 473 -12.26 -34.42 -30.66
N ILE A 474 -11.54 -33.55 -29.96
CA ILE A 474 -10.23 -33.07 -30.41
C ILE A 474 -9.07 -33.95 -29.94
N PHE A 475 -9.23 -34.66 -28.83
CA PHE A 475 -8.19 -35.53 -28.31
C PHE A 475 -8.16 -36.81 -29.14
N GLY A 476 -7.01 -37.11 -29.73
CA GLY A 476 -6.84 -38.16 -30.75
C GLY A 476 -7.10 -37.69 -32.17
N ALA A 477 -7.59 -36.46 -32.37
CA ALA A 477 -7.81 -35.91 -33.70
C ALA A 477 -6.50 -35.54 -34.38
N LYS A 478 -6.49 -35.61 -35.72
CA LYS A 478 -5.38 -35.10 -36.54
C LYS A 478 -5.63 -33.65 -36.90
N VAL A 479 -4.63 -32.80 -36.69
CA VAL A 479 -4.61 -31.39 -37.07
C VAL A 479 -3.57 -31.15 -38.16
N VAL A 480 -3.90 -30.30 -39.11
CA VAL A 480 -2.96 -29.88 -40.16
C VAL A 480 -2.21 -28.66 -39.67
N THR A 481 -0.88 -28.72 -39.64
CA THR A 481 0.00 -27.60 -39.28
C THR A 481 0.91 -27.25 -40.46
N SER A 482 1.58 -26.09 -40.41
CA SER A 482 2.63 -25.74 -41.38
C SER A 482 3.78 -26.75 -41.41
N SER A 483 3.98 -27.51 -40.33
CA SER A 483 4.96 -28.60 -40.22
C SER A 483 4.41 -29.97 -40.60
N GLY A 484 3.21 -30.04 -41.20
CA GLY A 484 2.54 -31.29 -41.56
C GLY A 484 1.42 -31.69 -40.59
N ILE A 485 0.90 -32.90 -40.78
CA ILE A 485 -0.22 -33.43 -39.99
C ILE A 485 0.31 -33.92 -38.63
N LYS A 486 -0.26 -33.41 -37.54
CA LYS A 486 0.04 -33.83 -36.16
C LYS A 486 -1.20 -34.43 -35.50
N THR A 487 -1.02 -35.46 -34.69
CA THR A 487 -2.10 -36.00 -33.85
C THR A 487 -2.09 -35.30 -32.50
N ILE A 488 -3.26 -34.85 -32.04
CA ILE A 488 -3.43 -34.35 -30.68
C ILE A 488 -3.40 -35.54 -29.71
N PRO A 489 -2.47 -35.59 -28.74
CA PRO A 489 -2.40 -36.70 -27.79
C PRO A 489 -3.63 -36.78 -26.88
N ASN A 490 -4.14 -38.00 -26.66
CA ASN A 490 -5.29 -38.27 -25.77
C ASN A 490 -5.07 -37.86 -24.31
N ASN A 491 -3.81 -37.76 -23.90
CA ASN A 491 -3.35 -37.41 -22.56
C ASN A 491 -2.93 -35.93 -22.42
N SER A 492 -3.22 -35.09 -23.42
CA SER A 492 -2.89 -33.66 -23.34
C SER A 492 -3.77 -32.99 -22.28
N SER A 493 -3.14 -32.29 -21.33
CA SER A 493 -3.86 -31.68 -20.20
C SER A 493 -4.77 -30.53 -20.62
N ALA A 494 -4.34 -29.72 -21.60
CA ALA A 494 -5.10 -28.62 -22.17
C ALA A 494 -4.56 -28.24 -23.56
N ILE A 495 -5.44 -27.77 -24.45
CA ILE A 495 -5.12 -27.30 -25.80
C ILE A 495 -5.80 -25.95 -26.01
N ILE A 496 -5.04 -24.97 -26.50
CA ILE A 496 -5.57 -23.67 -26.90
C ILE A 496 -6.07 -23.77 -28.34
N ILE A 497 -7.31 -23.38 -28.57
CA ILE A 497 -7.99 -23.40 -29.86
C ILE A 497 -8.38 -21.96 -30.20
N ALA A 498 -7.84 -21.46 -31.31
CA ALA A 498 -8.19 -20.16 -31.86
C ALA A 498 -9.30 -20.32 -32.91
N GLY A 499 -10.46 -19.71 -32.65
CA GLY A 499 -11.49 -19.43 -33.64
C GLY A 499 -11.31 -18.05 -34.27
N ALA A 500 -12.19 -17.68 -35.20
CA ALA A 500 -12.10 -16.44 -35.96
C ALA A 500 -12.01 -15.17 -35.08
N ASN A 501 -12.68 -15.18 -33.92
CA ASN A 501 -12.80 -14.02 -33.03
C ASN A 501 -12.36 -14.28 -31.59
N ASN A 502 -11.94 -15.51 -31.24
CA ASN A 502 -11.66 -15.86 -29.85
C ASN A 502 -10.68 -17.04 -29.72
N THR A 503 -9.98 -17.09 -28.60
CA THR A 503 -9.27 -18.29 -28.16
C THR A 503 -10.02 -18.94 -27.00
N ASN A 504 -10.12 -20.27 -27.03
CA ASN A 504 -10.64 -21.08 -25.94
C ASN A 504 -9.63 -22.16 -25.59
N VAL A 505 -9.64 -22.60 -24.34
CA VAL A 505 -8.82 -23.71 -23.88
C VAL A 505 -9.73 -24.90 -23.63
N VAL A 506 -9.38 -26.05 -24.20
CA VAL A 506 -10.13 -27.30 -24.07
C VAL A 506 -9.24 -28.35 -23.42
N THR A 507 -9.77 -29.06 -22.45
CA THR A 507 -9.04 -30.01 -21.60
C THR A 507 -9.32 -31.45 -22.03
N GLY A 508 -8.32 -32.33 -21.85
CA GLY A 508 -8.41 -33.75 -22.20
C GLY A 508 -9.21 -34.55 -21.19
N ALA A 509 -9.15 -35.88 -21.28
CA ALA A 509 -9.66 -36.73 -20.23
C ALA A 509 -8.96 -36.39 -18.90
N VAL A 510 -9.75 -35.99 -17.90
CA VAL A 510 -9.27 -35.64 -16.57
C VAL A 510 -9.36 -36.88 -15.69
N SER A 511 -8.28 -37.21 -14.96
CA SER A 511 -8.27 -38.33 -14.01
C SER A 511 -9.31 -38.14 -12.90
N ASP A 512 -9.85 -39.25 -12.39
CA ASP A 512 -10.77 -39.20 -11.26
C ASP A 512 -10.11 -38.49 -10.05
N GLY A 513 -10.89 -37.72 -9.31
CA GLY A 513 -10.38 -36.86 -8.23
C GLY A 513 -9.46 -35.71 -8.69
N THR A 514 -9.47 -35.34 -9.98
CA THR A 514 -8.74 -34.17 -10.50
C THR A 514 -9.71 -33.13 -11.07
N TYR A 515 -9.41 -31.86 -10.84
CA TYR A 515 -10.14 -30.69 -11.30
C TYR A 515 -9.20 -29.78 -12.09
N VAL A 516 -9.53 -29.53 -13.36
CA VAL A 516 -8.80 -28.57 -14.20
C VAL A 516 -9.65 -27.30 -14.32
N LEU A 517 -9.13 -26.22 -13.76
CA LEU A 517 -9.71 -24.89 -13.86
C LEU A 517 -9.08 -24.21 -15.06
N THR A 518 -9.93 -23.82 -16.00
CA THR A 518 -9.52 -23.11 -17.21
C THR A 518 -10.18 -21.75 -17.22
N GLY A 519 -9.38 -20.69 -17.21
CA GLY A 519 -9.90 -19.35 -17.04
C GLY A 519 -9.19 -18.27 -17.83
N LYS A 520 -9.71 -17.06 -17.66
CA LYS A 520 -9.23 -15.85 -18.31
C LYS A 520 -9.04 -14.69 -17.34
N GLY A 521 -8.17 -13.76 -17.69
CA GLY A 521 -7.95 -12.55 -16.91
C GLY A 521 -7.15 -12.75 -15.62
N TRP A 522 -6.71 -11.63 -15.05
CA TRP A 522 -5.90 -11.57 -13.84
C TRP A 522 -6.28 -10.37 -12.96
N GLY A 523 -6.75 -10.66 -11.75
CA GLY A 523 -7.23 -9.69 -10.77
C GLY A 523 -8.73 -9.78 -10.51
N HIS A 524 -9.24 -8.84 -9.70
CA HIS A 524 -10.64 -8.83 -9.25
C HIS A 524 -11.63 -8.44 -10.35
N GLY A 525 -11.17 -7.75 -11.41
CA GLY A 525 -11.98 -7.44 -12.59
C GLY A 525 -12.83 -6.17 -12.51
N VAL A 526 -12.77 -5.39 -11.43
CA VAL A 526 -13.62 -4.20 -11.21
C VAL A 526 -12.89 -2.92 -11.61
N GLY A 527 -13.55 -2.02 -12.35
CA GLY A 527 -12.98 -0.75 -12.79
C GLY A 527 -12.07 -0.92 -14.01
N MET A 528 -10.89 -0.29 -14.00
CA MET A 528 -10.03 -0.22 -15.19
C MET A 528 -9.12 -1.44 -15.34
N SER A 529 -9.20 -2.12 -16.49
CA SER A 529 -8.17 -3.09 -16.89
C SER A 529 -6.92 -2.38 -17.41
N GLN A 530 -5.76 -2.74 -16.88
CA GLN A 530 -4.48 -2.20 -17.32
C GLN A 530 -4.12 -2.67 -18.73
N GLU A 531 -4.27 -3.96 -19.03
CA GLU A 531 -4.04 -4.50 -20.38
C GLU A 531 -5.08 -4.01 -21.38
N GLY A 532 -6.33 -3.85 -20.95
CA GLY A 532 -7.37 -3.21 -21.73
C GLY A 532 -7.05 -1.73 -22.03
N ALA A 533 -6.64 -0.94 -21.04
CA ALA A 533 -6.22 0.46 -21.23
C ALA A 533 -5.05 0.57 -22.24
N LYS A 534 -4.07 -0.34 -22.20
CA LYS A 534 -3.02 -0.42 -23.23
C LYS A 534 -3.60 -0.72 -24.61
N GLY A 535 -4.59 -1.60 -24.68
CA GLY A 535 -5.36 -1.92 -25.89
C GLY A 535 -6.06 -0.69 -26.48
N PHE A 536 -6.85 0.03 -25.67
CA PHE A 536 -7.51 1.27 -26.08
C PHE A 536 -6.52 2.32 -26.56
N ALA A 537 -5.43 2.55 -25.81
CA ALA A 537 -4.40 3.52 -26.20
C ALA A 537 -3.74 3.17 -27.55
N ARG A 538 -3.48 1.89 -27.82
CA ARG A 538 -2.96 1.43 -29.14
C ARG A 538 -3.96 1.64 -30.28
N ASN A 539 -5.25 1.73 -29.97
CA ASN A 539 -6.33 2.03 -30.92
C ASN A 539 -6.65 3.53 -30.99
N GLY A 540 -5.80 4.41 -30.45
CA GLY A 540 -5.91 5.86 -30.60
C GLY A 540 -6.85 6.56 -29.63
N TYR A 541 -7.35 5.86 -28.60
CA TYR A 541 -8.16 6.48 -27.56
C TYR A 541 -7.30 7.31 -26.60
N THR A 542 -7.81 8.46 -26.20
CA THR A 542 -7.17 9.34 -25.21
C THR A 542 -7.42 8.86 -23.78
N TYR A 543 -6.59 9.27 -22.83
CA TYR A 543 -6.67 8.82 -21.45
C TYR A 543 -8.03 9.08 -20.77
N ASP A 544 -8.68 10.19 -21.10
CA ASP A 544 -10.00 10.55 -20.58
C ASP A 544 -11.09 9.66 -21.17
N GLN A 545 -11.01 9.32 -22.46
CA GLN A 545 -11.91 8.34 -23.10
C GLN A 545 -11.74 6.95 -22.48
N ILE A 546 -10.50 6.54 -22.20
CA ILE A 546 -10.21 5.26 -21.51
C ILE A 546 -10.86 5.25 -20.12
N LEU A 547 -10.67 6.30 -19.34
CA LEU A 547 -11.25 6.39 -18.00
C LEU A 547 -12.78 6.42 -18.03
N MET A 548 -13.38 7.22 -18.91
CA MET A 548 -14.85 7.32 -19.03
C MET A 548 -15.50 6.03 -19.54
N HIS A 549 -14.76 5.20 -20.30
CA HIS A 549 -15.20 3.84 -20.65
C HIS A 549 -15.31 2.94 -19.42
N TYR A 550 -14.25 2.84 -18.61
CA TYR A 550 -14.24 1.96 -17.43
C TYR A 550 -15.04 2.51 -16.23
N PHE A 551 -15.21 3.83 -16.13
CA PHE A 551 -15.91 4.52 -15.05
C PHE A 551 -17.07 5.34 -15.64
N SER A 552 -18.05 4.65 -16.23
CA SER A 552 -19.18 5.29 -16.92
C SER A 552 -19.97 6.24 -16.01
N GLY A 553 -20.25 7.46 -16.49
CA GLY A 553 -20.96 8.50 -15.73
C GLY A 553 -20.08 9.35 -14.82
N THR A 554 -18.75 9.22 -14.92
CA THR A 554 -17.78 10.11 -14.27
C THR A 554 -17.30 11.22 -15.21
N THR A 555 -16.66 12.25 -14.66
CA THR A 555 -15.98 13.32 -15.40
C THR A 555 -14.49 13.32 -15.10
N VAL A 556 -13.67 13.74 -16.06
CA VAL A 556 -12.22 13.94 -15.87
C VAL A 556 -11.92 15.44 -15.88
N GLU A 557 -11.45 15.96 -14.75
CA GLU A 557 -11.34 17.42 -14.49
C GLU A 557 -9.96 17.86 -14.01
#